data_AF-A0A2G8S3B7-F1
#
_entry.id   AF-A0A2G8S3B7-F1
#
_cell.length_a   1.000
_cell.length_b   1.000
_cell.length_c   1.000
_cell.angle_alpha   90.00
_cell.angle_beta   90.00
_cell.angle_gamma   90.00
#
_symmetry.space_group_name_H-M   'P 1'
#
loop_
_entity.id
_entity.type
_entity.pdbx_description
1 polymer ?
#
loop_
_entity_poly.entity_id
_entity_poly.type
_entity_poly.pdbx_seq_one_letter_code
_entity_poly.pdbx_strand_id
1 'polypeptide(L)'
;MEDYTLVTIDLLKKPEWYSLKVNLAGKVSHTLLRFPRARHLDSRAVDTQIPAITLPPGDPVLRPKARILVVITDSKVVDAFRGFFFTGVPADDSLFANFVAFQALLPPTSGFAVGEWSIADVAVGPYLVRMLMLLEHEIGKYPVGEGRKVLETLRGPRFVRVMKYVEDVKAWPSFRATWDEAATLAMWKVNPAIQRT
;
A
#
# COMPACT_ATOMS: atom_id res chain seq x y z
N MET A 1 16.67 11.63 13.50
CA MET A 1 15.30 11.66 12.94
C MET A 1 15.04 13.11 12.63
N GLU A 2 14.84 13.49 11.38
CA GLU A 2 14.51 14.89 11.07
C GLU A 2 13.12 15.21 11.61
N ASP A 3 12.96 16.39 12.20
CA ASP A 3 11.67 16.86 12.72
C ASP A 3 10.71 17.10 11.55
N TYR A 4 9.53 16.48 11.58
CA TYR A 4 8.48 16.70 10.60
C TYR A 4 7.17 17.06 11.29
N THR A 5 6.33 17.86 10.60
CA THR A 5 4.96 18.15 11.03
C THR A 5 3.99 17.37 10.15
N LEU A 6 3.20 16.48 10.76
CA LEU A 6 2.14 15.75 10.06
C LEU A 6 0.89 16.63 9.97
N VAL A 7 0.40 16.85 8.74
CA VAL A 7 -0.87 17.53 8.49
C VAL A 7 -1.82 16.56 7.79
N THR A 8 -2.87 16.14 8.49
CA THR A 8 -3.88 15.23 7.96
C THR A 8 -4.95 16.02 7.20
N ILE A 9 -5.26 15.59 5.97
CA ILE A 9 -6.27 16.22 5.11
C ILE A 9 -7.48 15.29 4.99
N ASP A 10 -8.67 15.82 5.29
CA ASP A 10 -9.93 15.14 4.99
C ASP A 10 -10.12 15.07 3.46
N LEU A 11 -10.18 13.85 2.92
CA LEU A 11 -10.31 13.61 1.49
C LEU A 11 -11.71 13.86 0.94
N LEU A 12 -12.75 13.77 1.77
CA LEU A 12 -14.14 14.05 1.40
C LEU A 12 -14.45 15.55 1.50
N LYS A 13 -13.71 16.27 2.35
CA LYS A 13 -13.85 17.72 2.55
C LYS A 13 -12.48 18.41 2.51
N LYS A 14 -11.82 18.35 1.35
CA LYS A 14 -10.49 18.96 1.18
C LYS A 14 -10.56 20.47 1.37
N PRO A 15 -9.65 21.06 2.15
CA PRO A 15 -9.61 22.51 2.29
C PRO A 15 -9.11 23.15 0.99
N GLU A 16 -9.69 24.29 0.64
CA GLU A 16 -9.41 25.00 -0.61
C GLU A 16 -7.91 25.31 -0.80
N TRP A 17 -7.24 25.69 0.29
CA TRP A 17 -5.82 26.01 0.26
C TRP A 17 -4.94 24.83 -0.16
N TYR A 18 -5.38 23.58 0.01
CA TYR A 18 -4.56 22.42 -0.29
C TYR A 18 -4.27 22.29 -1.78
N SER A 19 -5.33 22.36 -2.60
CA SER A 19 -5.20 22.28 -4.06
C SER A 19 -4.47 23.51 -4.61
N LEU A 20 -4.70 24.68 -4.03
CA LEU A 20 -4.10 25.93 -4.51
C LEU A 20 -2.62 26.09 -4.14
N LYS A 21 -2.22 25.62 -2.94
CA LYS A 21 -0.91 25.95 -2.35
C LYS A 21 0.00 24.75 -2.13
N VAL A 22 -0.52 23.52 -2.14
CA VAL A 22 0.28 22.32 -1.85
C VAL A 22 0.39 21.40 -3.04
N ASN A 23 -0.74 21.01 -3.63
CA ASN A 23 -0.74 20.10 -4.77
C ASN A 23 -1.93 20.42 -5.67
N LEU A 24 -1.68 21.01 -6.85
CA LEU A 24 -2.72 21.32 -7.84
C LEU A 24 -3.55 20.10 -8.24
N ALA A 25 -2.99 18.89 -8.19
CA ALA A 25 -3.73 17.65 -8.45
C ALA A 25 -4.68 17.25 -7.29
N GLY A 26 -4.61 17.94 -6.15
CA GLY A 26 -5.44 17.70 -4.96
C GLY A 26 -5.24 16.34 -4.31
N LYS A 27 -4.12 15.63 -4.57
CA LYS A 27 -3.82 14.30 -4.01
C LYS A 27 -2.93 14.42 -2.77
N VAL A 28 -3.18 13.56 -1.77
CA VAL A 28 -2.40 13.47 -0.51
C VAL A 28 -1.12 12.63 -0.67
N SER A 29 -0.33 12.53 0.40
CA SER A 29 1.06 12.07 0.43
C SER A 29 2.02 13.02 -0.29
N HIS A 30 1.94 14.30 0.09
CA HIS A 30 2.75 15.38 -0.45
C HIS A 30 3.68 15.94 0.63
N THR A 31 4.97 16.03 0.33
CA THR A 31 5.97 16.57 1.27
C THR A 31 6.36 17.97 0.84
N LEU A 32 6.31 18.92 1.77
CA LEU A 32 6.85 20.27 1.61
C LEU A 32 8.19 20.34 2.33
N LEU A 33 9.29 20.35 1.57
CA LEU A 33 10.62 20.53 2.16
C LEU A 33 10.90 22.03 2.31
N ARG A 34 11.14 22.47 3.56
CA ARG A 34 11.60 23.83 3.87
C ARG A 34 13.14 23.91 3.78
N PHE A 35 13.65 24.07 2.56
CA PHE A 35 15.00 24.61 2.31
C PHE A 35 14.88 26.11 1.97
N PRO A 36 15.97 26.87 1.68
CA PRO A 36 15.88 28.31 1.35
C PRO A 36 14.89 28.64 0.21
N ARG A 37 14.41 27.63 -0.53
CA ARG A 37 13.19 27.67 -1.34
C ARG A 37 12.29 26.48 -1.00
N ALA A 38 11.01 26.75 -0.77
CA ALA A 38 9.99 25.72 -0.58
C ALA A 38 9.86 24.87 -1.85
N ARG A 39 9.92 23.53 -1.73
CA ARG A 39 9.70 22.59 -2.84
C ARG A 39 8.62 21.58 -2.52
N HIS A 40 7.79 21.31 -3.53
CA HIS A 40 6.69 20.37 -3.52
C HIS A 40 7.15 19.01 -4.04
N LEU A 41 7.07 17.95 -3.24
CA LEU A 41 7.41 16.58 -3.63
C LEU A 41 6.20 15.66 -3.47
N ASP A 42 5.89 14.89 -4.51
CA ASP A 42 4.99 13.74 -4.42
C ASP A 42 5.68 12.61 -3.64
N SER A 43 4.89 11.72 -3.05
CA SER A 43 5.26 10.46 -2.40
C SER A 43 6.38 9.68 -3.08
N ARG A 44 6.42 9.68 -4.42
CA ARG A 44 7.44 8.98 -5.22
C ARG A 44 8.78 9.70 -5.30
N ALA A 45 8.82 11.01 -5.04
CA ALA A 45 10.00 11.87 -5.23
C ALA A 45 10.83 12.08 -3.94
N VAL A 46 10.31 11.63 -2.78
CA VAL A 46 10.95 11.77 -1.46
C VAL A 46 12.36 11.14 -1.42
N ASP A 47 12.61 10.11 -2.24
CA ASP A 47 13.88 9.38 -2.35
C ASP A 47 15.07 10.24 -2.84
N THR A 48 14.82 11.27 -3.65
CA THR A 48 15.92 11.97 -4.37
C THR A 48 16.44 13.23 -3.66
N GLN A 49 15.74 13.75 -2.65
CA GLN A 49 15.98 15.12 -2.15
C GLN A 49 16.00 15.27 -0.63
N ILE A 50 15.76 14.21 0.15
CA ILE A 50 16.01 14.20 1.60
C ILE A 50 17.36 13.48 1.84
N PRO A 51 18.41 14.19 2.27
CA PRO A 51 19.68 13.55 2.61
C PRO A 51 19.42 12.63 3.82
N ALA A 52 19.59 11.33 3.62
CA ALA A 52 19.48 10.30 4.66
C ALA A 52 18.07 10.06 5.25
N ILE A 53 17.16 9.53 4.43
CA ILE A 53 16.31 8.43 4.91
C ILE A 53 16.79 7.16 4.21
N THR A 54 17.47 6.29 4.95
CA THR A 54 17.91 4.96 4.55
C THR A 54 16.70 4.12 4.14
N LEU A 55 16.34 4.12 2.85
CA LEU A 55 15.30 3.23 2.30
C LEU A 55 15.67 2.51 0.99
N PRO A 56 16.67 2.90 0.18
CA PRO A 56 17.17 1.95 -0.80
C PRO A 56 17.89 0.82 -0.05
N PRO A 57 17.78 -0.43 -0.52
CA PRO A 57 18.60 -1.52 -0.01
C PRO A 57 20.08 -1.11 0.09
N GLY A 58 20.72 -1.52 1.17
CA GLY A 58 22.12 -1.22 1.45
C GLY A 58 23.02 -1.70 0.31
N ASP A 59 22.70 -2.90 -0.21
CA ASP A 59 23.32 -3.47 -1.40
C ASP A 59 22.74 -2.82 -2.69
N PRO A 60 23.59 -2.15 -3.52
CA PRO A 60 23.17 -1.59 -4.80
C PRO A 60 22.51 -2.59 -5.76
N VAL A 61 22.86 -3.88 -5.69
CA VAL A 61 22.30 -4.96 -6.52
C VAL A 61 20.83 -5.24 -6.18
N LEU A 62 20.42 -4.97 -4.94
CA LEU A 62 19.04 -5.19 -4.49
C LEU A 62 18.10 -4.03 -4.87
N ARG A 63 18.63 -2.83 -5.15
CA ARG A 63 17.85 -1.66 -5.57
C ARG A 63 17.00 -1.90 -6.83
N PRO A 64 17.52 -2.45 -7.95
CA PRO A 64 16.69 -2.74 -9.12
C PRO A 64 15.63 -3.80 -8.81
N LYS A 65 15.94 -4.82 -7.99
CA LYS A 65 14.97 -5.84 -7.57
C LYS A 65 13.80 -5.23 -6.80
N ALA A 66 14.09 -4.34 -5.83
CA ALA A 66 13.08 -3.61 -5.08
C ALA A 66 12.16 -2.80 -6.00
N ARG A 67 12.74 -2.08 -6.98
CA ARG A 67 11.96 -1.31 -7.97
C ARG A 67 11.07 -2.18 -8.85
N ILE A 68 11.61 -3.29 -9.37
CA ILE A 68 10.85 -4.23 -10.21
C ILE A 68 9.67 -4.80 -9.43
N LEU A 69 9.88 -5.19 -8.17
CA LEU A 69 8.82 -5.72 -7.32
C LEU A 69 7.72 -4.69 -7.10
N VAL A 70 8.05 -3.41 -6.84
CA VAL A 70 7.07 -2.33 -6.71
C VAL A 70 6.26 -2.17 -8.00
N VAL A 71 6.91 -2.13 -9.16
CA VAL A 71 6.24 -1.96 -10.46
C VAL A 71 5.29 -3.13 -10.76
N ILE A 72 5.74 -4.37 -10.51
CA ILE A 72 4.90 -5.55 -10.72
C ILE A 72 3.71 -5.56 -9.75
N THR A 73 3.93 -5.19 -8.49
CA THR A 73 2.85 -5.13 -7.51
C THR A 73 1.81 -4.08 -7.89
N ASP A 74 2.22 -2.87 -8.27
CA ASP A 74 1.31 -1.78 -8.67
C ASP A 74 0.48 -2.17 -9.91
N SER A 75 1.16 -2.58 -10.98
CA SER A 75 0.51 -2.88 -12.28
C SER A 75 -0.32 -4.16 -12.31
N LYS A 76 -0.09 -5.10 -11.38
CA LYS A 76 -0.78 -6.41 -11.39
C LYS A 76 -1.66 -6.59 -10.18
N VAL A 77 -1.05 -6.63 -8.98
CA VAL A 77 -1.77 -6.96 -7.75
C VAL A 77 -2.73 -5.83 -7.40
N VAL A 78 -2.25 -4.58 -7.34
CA VAL A 78 -3.08 -3.43 -6.97
C VAL A 78 -4.18 -3.18 -7.99
N ASP A 79 -3.89 -3.27 -9.28
CA ASP A 79 -4.90 -3.06 -10.33
C ASP A 79 -5.97 -4.16 -10.38
N ALA A 80 -5.59 -5.44 -10.25
CA ALA A 80 -6.57 -6.53 -10.16
C ALA A 80 -7.48 -6.37 -8.94
N PHE A 81 -6.91 -5.96 -7.81
CA PHE A 81 -7.71 -5.67 -6.61
C PHE A 81 -8.60 -4.45 -6.76
N ARG A 82 -8.16 -3.39 -7.44
CA ARG A 82 -9.03 -2.25 -7.73
C ARG A 82 -10.26 -2.73 -8.50
N GLY A 83 -10.08 -3.59 -9.49
CA GLY A 83 -11.18 -4.23 -10.22
C GLY A 83 -12.13 -5.00 -9.30
N PHE A 84 -11.59 -5.86 -8.43
CA PHE A 84 -12.40 -6.64 -7.50
C PHE A 84 -13.17 -5.77 -6.49
N PHE A 85 -12.49 -4.83 -5.82
CA PHE A 85 -13.08 -4.02 -4.74
C PHE A 85 -13.99 -2.88 -5.24
N PHE A 86 -13.60 -2.15 -6.29
CA PHE A 86 -14.27 -0.90 -6.68
C PHE A 86 -15.20 -1.03 -7.88
N THR A 87 -15.04 -2.09 -8.68
CA THR A 87 -15.89 -2.34 -9.85
C THR A 87 -16.59 -3.69 -9.80
N GLY A 88 -16.29 -4.54 -8.81
CA GLY A 88 -16.96 -5.83 -8.62
C GLY A 88 -16.60 -6.87 -9.69
N VAL A 89 -15.44 -6.72 -10.34
CA VAL A 89 -14.91 -7.75 -11.25
C VAL A 89 -14.78 -9.06 -10.46
N PRO A 90 -15.23 -10.21 -10.98
CA PRO A 90 -15.13 -11.48 -10.27
C PRO A 90 -13.69 -11.83 -9.88
N ALA A 91 -13.53 -12.49 -8.73
CA ALA A 91 -12.25 -13.10 -8.36
C ALA A 91 -12.07 -14.41 -9.13
N ASP A 92 -11.33 -14.36 -10.23
CA ASP A 92 -10.98 -15.52 -11.02
C ASP A 92 -9.52 -15.95 -10.80
N ASP A 93 -9.09 -16.97 -11.54
CA ASP A 93 -7.72 -17.49 -11.49
C ASP A 93 -6.66 -16.41 -11.80
N SER A 94 -7.00 -15.35 -12.54
CA SER A 94 -6.07 -14.28 -12.88
C SER A 94 -5.71 -13.42 -11.65
N LEU A 95 -6.68 -13.18 -10.76
CA LEU A 95 -6.43 -12.48 -9.48
C LEU A 95 -5.40 -13.27 -8.65
N PHE A 96 -5.62 -14.57 -8.51
CA PHE A 96 -4.74 -15.46 -7.75
C PHE A 96 -3.38 -15.67 -8.43
N ALA A 97 -3.31 -15.66 -9.76
CA ALA A 97 -2.06 -15.72 -10.51
C ALA A 97 -1.17 -14.49 -10.23
N ASN A 98 -1.75 -13.30 -10.06
CA ASN A 98 -0.99 -12.09 -9.70
C ASN A 98 -0.34 -12.20 -8.32
N PHE A 99 -1.01 -12.84 -7.36
CA PHE A 99 -0.43 -13.15 -6.06
C PHE A 99 0.68 -14.19 -6.12
N VAL A 100 0.54 -15.23 -6.95
CA VAL A 100 1.62 -16.19 -7.18
C VAL A 100 2.84 -15.49 -7.76
N ALA A 101 2.65 -14.60 -8.74
CA ALA A 101 3.73 -13.82 -9.34
C ALA A 101 4.41 -12.91 -8.30
N PHE A 102 3.64 -12.24 -7.44
CA PHE A 102 4.18 -11.46 -6.33
C PHE A 102 4.98 -12.34 -5.35
N GLN A 103 4.42 -13.46 -4.92
CA GLN A 103 5.08 -14.40 -4.01
C GLN A 103 6.41 -14.91 -4.56
N ALA A 104 6.48 -15.18 -5.88
CA ALA A 104 7.70 -15.64 -6.54
C ALA A 104 8.83 -14.59 -6.55
N LEU A 105 8.51 -13.31 -6.34
CA LEU A 105 9.50 -12.24 -6.21
C LEU A 105 10.02 -12.08 -4.78
N LEU A 106 9.31 -12.63 -3.79
CA LEU A 106 9.74 -12.59 -2.40
C LEU A 106 10.87 -13.61 -2.15
N PRO A 107 11.80 -13.32 -1.23
CA PRO A 107 12.73 -14.32 -0.74
C PRO A 107 11.98 -15.55 -0.19
N PRO A 108 12.42 -16.78 -0.49
CA PRO A 108 11.61 -17.99 -0.29
C PRO A 108 11.38 -18.36 1.18
N THR A 109 12.30 -18.02 2.08
CA THR A 109 12.30 -18.52 3.46
C THR A 109 11.80 -17.50 4.47
N SER A 110 12.29 -16.26 4.42
CA SER A 110 11.95 -15.23 5.39
C SER A 110 12.36 -13.84 4.89
N GLY A 111 11.96 -12.81 5.63
CA GLY A 111 12.32 -11.43 5.35
C GLY A 111 11.33 -10.70 4.45
N PHE A 112 11.73 -9.49 4.08
CA PHE A 112 10.93 -8.52 3.37
C PHE A 112 11.05 -8.65 1.84
N ALA A 113 10.58 -7.67 1.08
CA ALA A 113 10.52 -7.69 -0.38
C ALA A 113 11.86 -8.06 -1.04
N VAL A 114 12.98 -7.63 -0.44
CA VAL A 114 14.34 -7.95 -0.90
C VAL A 114 15.22 -8.49 0.23
N GLY A 115 14.61 -9.14 1.22
CA GLY A 115 15.27 -9.66 2.41
C GLY A 115 15.25 -8.65 3.56
N GLU A 116 15.96 -7.54 3.40
CA GLU A 116 15.91 -6.42 4.36
C GLU A 116 14.71 -5.50 4.12
N TRP A 117 14.28 -4.78 5.18
CA TRP A 117 13.22 -3.78 5.06
C TRP A 117 13.69 -2.65 4.14
N SER A 118 12.86 -2.29 3.16
CA SER A 118 13.23 -1.34 2.12
C SER A 118 12.04 -0.49 1.66
N ILE A 119 12.30 0.43 0.72
CA ILE A 119 11.26 1.20 0.04
C ILE A 119 10.20 0.33 -0.63
N ALA A 120 10.55 -0.90 -1.04
CA ALA A 120 9.57 -1.81 -1.63
C ALA A 120 8.47 -2.20 -0.65
N ASP A 121 8.83 -2.40 0.63
CA ASP A 121 7.88 -2.74 1.69
C ASP A 121 7.01 -1.57 2.08
N VAL A 122 7.61 -0.38 2.12
CA VAL A 122 6.88 0.88 2.34
C VAL A 122 5.87 1.13 1.21
N ALA A 123 6.22 0.80 -0.04
CA ALA A 123 5.36 1.01 -1.19
C ALA A 123 4.25 -0.05 -1.30
N VAL A 124 4.54 -1.32 -1.02
CA VAL A 124 3.61 -2.45 -1.24
C VAL A 124 2.81 -2.81 0.00
N GLY A 125 3.45 -2.88 1.15
CA GLY A 125 2.88 -3.34 2.41
C GLY A 125 1.53 -2.70 2.76
N PRO A 126 1.39 -1.36 2.69
CA PRO A 126 0.14 -0.69 3.02
C PRO A 126 -1.05 -1.06 2.12
N TYR A 127 -0.81 -1.49 0.88
CA TYR A 127 -1.87 -1.99 0.00
C TYR A 127 -2.34 -3.37 0.43
N LEU A 128 -1.42 -4.31 0.64
CA LEU A 128 -1.75 -5.68 1.01
C LEU A 128 -2.47 -5.75 2.37
N VAL A 129 -1.99 -4.99 3.36
CA VAL A 129 -2.64 -4.93 4.68
C VAL A 129 -4.07 -4.40 4.56
N ARG A 130 -4.28 -3.34 3.77
CA ARG A 130 -5.62 -2.79 3.52
C ARG A 130 -6.51 -3.79 2.79
N MET A 131 -6.01 -4.46 1.77
CA MET A 131 -6.76 -5.46 1.00
C MET A 131 -7.28 -6.56 1.93
N LEU A 132 -6.42 -7.15 2.77
CA LEU A 132 -6.84 -8.19 3.70
C LEU A 132 -7.89 -7.69 4.71
N MET A 133 -7.69 -6.50 5.29
CA MET A 133 -8.67 -5.90 6.21
C MET A 133 -10.02 -5.68 5.53
N LEU A 134 -10.04 -5.19 4.29
CA LEU A 134 -11.29 -5.00 3.54
C LEU A 134 -12.01 -6.34 3.27
N LEU A 135 -11.27 -7.42 2.96
CA LEU A 135 -11.85 -8.75 2.82
C LEU A 135 -12.38 -9.29 4.15
N GLU A 136 -11.65 -9.10 5.25
CA GLU A 136 -12.04 -9.52 6.60
C GLU A 136 -13.38 -8.91 7.04
N HIS A 137 -13.67 -7.69 6.56
CA HIS A 137 -14.88 -6.96 6.87
C HIS A 137 -15.94 -6.96 5.75
N GLU A 138 -15.76 -7.78 4.70
CA GLU A 138 -16.71 -7.86 3.57
C GLU A 138 -17.00 -6.50 2.92
N ILE A 139 -15.98 -5.63 2.83
CA ILE A 139 -16.08 -4.30 2.22
C ILE A 139 -15.59 -4.38 0.77
N GLY A 140 -16.47 -4.06 -0.18
CA GLY A 140 -16.20 -4.08 -1.61
C GLY A 140 -17.47 -4.21 -2.44
N LYS A 141 -17.39 -3.92 -3.74
CA LYS A 141 -18.50 -4.07 -4.69
C LYS A 141 -18.77 -5.50 -5.13
N TYR A 142 -17.89 -6.44 -4.79
CA TYR A 142 -18.11 -7.87 -5.02
C TYR A 142 -19.33 -8.40 -4.23
N PRO A 143 -19.98 -9.49 -4.68
CA PRO A 143 -21.11 -10.09 -3.97
C PRO A 143 -20.79 -10.47 -2.51
N VAL A 144 -21.78 -10.39 -1.62
CA VAL A 144 -21.61 -10.76 -0.20
C VAL A 144 -21.10 -12.20 -0.06
N GLY A 145 -20.08 -12.39 0.77
CA GLY A 145 -19.42 -13.67 1.02
C GLY A 145 -18.29 -13.97 0.04
N GLU A 146 -18.19 -13.26 -1.09
CA GLU A 146 -17.10 -13.45 -2.04
C GLU A 146 -15.76 -12.97 -1.48
N GLY A 147 -15.76 -11.88 -0.70
CA GLY A 147 -14.55 -11.38 -0.04
C GLY A 147 -13.96 -12.42 0.90
N ARG A 148 -14.82 -13.14 1.63
CA ARG A 148 -14.46 -14.19 2.57
C ARG A 148 -13.87 -15.39 1.87
N LYS A 149 -14.45 -15.83 0.76
CA LYS A 149 -13.88 -16.91 -0.07
C LYS A 149 -12.50 -16.55 -0.59
N VAL A 150 -12.31 -15.32 -1.07
CA VAL A 150 -11.01 -14.82 -1.52
C VAL A 150 -10.02 -14.82 -0.35
N LEU A 151 -10.42 -14.33 0.82
CA LEU A 151 -9.58 -14.32 2.02
C LEU A 151 -9.18 -15.74 2.45
N GLU A 152 -10.11 -16.69 2.44
CA GLU A 152 -9.84 -18.09 2.78
C GLU A 152 -8.86 -18.72 1.79
N THR A 153 -9.02 -18.42 0.50
CA THR A 153 -8.07 -18.84 -0.53
C THR A 153 -6.68 -18.27 -0.28
N LEU A 154 -6.58 -16.96 0.03
CA LEU A 154 -5.31 -16.29 0.35
C LEU A 154 -4.68 -16.79 1.66
N ARG A 155 -5.48 -17.29 2.61
CA ARG A 155 -4.97 -17.92 3.85
C ARG A 155 -4.56 -19.38 3.65
N GLY A 156 -4.82 -19.97 2.49
CA GLY A 156 -4.44 -21.32 2.14
C GLY A 156 -2.93 -21.52 1.94
N PRO A 157 -2.47 -22.77 1.87
CA PRO A 157 -1.04 -23.11 1.79
C PRO A 157 -0.34 -22.52 0.55
N ARG A 158 -1.09 -22.28 -0.54
CA ARG A 158 -0.57 -21.67 -1.78
C ARG A 158 0.04 -20.29 -1.56
N PHE A 159 -0.48 -19.54 -0.58
CA PHE A 159 -0.13 -18.14 -0.35
C PHE A 159 0.49 -17.89 1.04
N VAL A 160 0.94 -18.95 1.72
CA VAL A 160 1.53 -18.88 3.06
C VAL A 160 2.66 -17.86 3.14
N ARG A 161 3.46 -17.72 2.08
CA ARG A 161 4.58 -16.77 2.06
C ARG A 161 4.13 -15.32 1.92
N VAL A 162 3.07 -15.05 1.17
CA VAL A 162 2.43 -13.72 1.11
C VAL A 162 1.80 -13.39 2.46
N MET A 163 1.09 -14.32 3.08
CA MET A 163 0.48 -14.08 4.40
C MET A 163 1.54 -13.75 5.45
N LYS A 164 2.63 -14.53 5.48
CA LYS A 164 3.77 -14.26 6.36
C LYS A 164 4.41 -12.90 6.09
N TYR A 165 4.54 -12.50 4.82
CA TYR A 165 5.02 -11.17 4.44
C TYR A 165 4.14 -10.06 5.04
N VAL A 166 2.82 -10.19 4.92
CA VAL A 166 1.89 -9.19 5.43
C VAL A 166 1.95 -9.11 6.96
N GLU A 167 2.07 -10.24 7.65
CA GLU A 167 2.29 -10.29 9.11
C GLU A 167 3.57 -9.54 9.51
N ASP A 168 4.68 -9.79 8.81
CA ASP A 168 5.96 -9.14 9.06
C ASP A 168 5.89 -7.62 8.83
N VAL A 169 5.18 -7.19 7.78
CA VAL A 169 4.89 -5.77 7.53
C VAL A 169 4.07 -5.17 8.65
N LYS A 170 2.98 -5.82 9.09
CA LYS A 170 2.14 -5.33 10.20
C LYS A 170 2.94 -5.21 11.49
N ALA A 171 3.88 -6.11 11.74
CA ALA A 171 4.73 -6.09 12.92
C ALA A 171 5.85 -5.04 12.85
N TRP A 172 6.18 -4.51 11.67
CA TRP A 172 7.30 -3.57 11.54
C TRP A 172 7.06 -2.26 12.31
N PRO A 173 8.03 -1.72 13.07
CA PRO A 173 7.80 -0.58 13.97
C PRO A 173 7.21 0.65 13.30
N SER A 174 7.70 1.05 12.12
CA SER A 174 7.17 2.24 11.42
C SER A 174 5.77 2.03 10.87
N PHE A 175 5.44 0.81 10.45
CA PHE A 175 4.08 0.48 10.01
C PHE A 175 3.13 0.52 11.19
N ARG A 176 3.49 -0.14 12.30
CA ARG A 176 2.69 -0.13 13.55
C ARG A 176 2.42 1.28 14.07
N ALA A 177 3.42 2.15 14.02
CA ALA A 177 3.31 3.52 14.50
C ALA A 177 2.38 4.40 13.63
N THR A 178 2.10 4.00 12.39
CA THR A 178 1.32 4.79 11.43
C THR A 178 0.00 4.12 11.01
N TRP A 179 -0.24 2.88 11.43
CA TRP A 179 -1.43 2.12 11.11
C TRP A 179 -2.48 2.20 12.22
N ASP A 180 -3.52 3.00 11.98
CA ASP A 180 -4.76 2.98 12.77
C ASP A 180 -5.81 2.16 12.01
N GLU A 181 -5.96 0.90 12.38
CA GLU A 181 -6.91 -0.02 11.75
C GLU A 181 -8.36 0.43 11.96
N ALA A 182 -8.70 0.92 13.16
CA ALA A 182 -10.06 1.33 13.51
C ALA A 182 -10.48 2.57 12.73
N ALA A 183 -9.62 3.60 12.67
CA ALA A 183 -9.88 4.78 11.87
C ALA A 183 -9.94 4.45 10.37
N THR A 184 -9.05 3.58 9.89
CA THR A 184 -9.05 3.13 8.49
C THR A 184 -10.34 2.39 8.14
N LEU A 185 -10.78 1.47 9.00
CA LEU A 185 -12.04 0.73 8.82
C LEU A 185 -13.25 1.68 8.82
N ALA A 186 -13.31 2.62 9.76
CA ALA A 186 -14.38 3.62 9.84
C ALA A 186 -14.48 4.44 8.55
N MET A 187 -13.34 4.89 8.00
CA MET A 187 -13.27 5.60 6.73
C MET A 187 -13.80 4.76 5.57
N TRP A 188 -13.41 3.48 5.46
CA TRP A 188 -13.84 2.63 4.35
C TRP A 188 -15.32 2.25 4.41
N LYS A 189 -15.88 2.08 5.62
CA LYS A 189 -17.31 1.80 5.81
C LYS A 189 -18.24 2.88 5.27
N VAL A 190 -17.78 4.13 5.18
CA VAL A 190 -18.59 5.26 4.68
C VAL A 190 -18.17 5.73 3.29
N ASN A 191 -17.16 5.09 2.66
CA ASN A 191 -16.64 5.53 1.38
C ASN A 191 -17.59 5.09 0.23
N PRO A 192 -18.27 6.02 -0.45
CA PRO A 192 -19.27 5.68 -1.47
C PRO A 192 -18.66 4.97 -2.70
N ALA A 193 -17.36 5.11 -2.94
CA ALA A 193 -16.69 4.48 -4.09
C ALA A 193 -16.61 2.95 -3.99
N ILE A 194 -16.69 2.39 -2.78
CA ILE A 194 -16.54 0.96 -2.50
C ILE A 194 -17.81 0.32 -1.94
N GLN A 195 -18.84 1.11 -1.62
CA GLN A 195 -20.13 0.58 -1.19
C GLN A 195 -20.81 -0.17 -2.33
N ARG A 196 -21.45 -1.28 -1.98
CA ARG A 196 -22.39 -1.97 -2.86
C ARG A 196 -23.61 -1.05 -3.05
N THR A 197 -24.02 -0.87 -4.29
CA THR A 197 -25.28 -0.20 -4.64
C THR A 197 -26.44 -1.16 -4.54
#